data_AF-A0A962EFN6-F1
#
_entry.id   AF-A0A962EFN6-F1
#
_cell.length_a   1.000
_cell.length_b   1.000
_cell.length_c   1.000
_cell.angle_alpha   90.00
_cell.angle_beta   90.00
_cell.angle_gamma   90.00
#
_symmetry.space_group_name_H-M   'P 1'
#
loop_
_entity.id
_entity.type
_entity.pdbx_description
1 polymer ?
#
loop_
_entity_poly.entity_id
_entity_poly.type
_entity_poly.pdbx_seq_one_letter_code
_entity_poly.pdbx_strand_id
1 'polypeptide(L)'
;MSRLALDNYGDRLLLKVLSVPDCGYYAERLWAESPVLDVLGGCSELVAESDQRALRFELLKPVLTVERRPDQSLSLALSPKPDPQSPSRLALVDDRLQLTRFSDQHLRIARLIEDGGDLPEDSMPELVKLLPGLTRTLGVDARLPDAEALADIDHRIHALIEPLREGLRVRLRVRPLGEFGVYLLPGSGHSELIGVRESLPVRGTRDLDAERQSLATLLQRVPELSGAESVEGLDFSDAPSALEILSALSEHPQQVPLNWPAERRWTMTRTHGASSLQLKVKAQKDWFHAEGGLALDDGSVVTLAALLEALPSSQGRFVRLEGDRIVALSQDLTRRLNSLRALADDRGRIELAPVAAAALQPLLDSEAELDLDQGFREQLQRMESAAAKDHPLPRNLQVELRDYQLDGYRWMMRLADWGGGACLADDMGLGKTIQALAVLAARAAKGPALVVAPTSVVSNWRNELNRFAPALEVITYGDGDRSAALDALAPGSVLLVSYGLLTVNIEAFAEIRFATLVLDEAQAVKNAQAQRTLAVRRIQADAR
;
A
#
# COMPACT_ATOMS: atom_id res chain seq x y z
N MET A 1 19.02 22.68 3.76
CA MET A 1 18.84 22.74 5.22
C MET A 1 20.22 22.90 5.85
N SER A 2 20.35 23.79 6.83
CA SER A 2 21.63 24.20 7.40
C SER A 2 22.06 23.24 8.51
N ARG A 3 23.28 22.69 8.45
CA ARG A 3 23.83 21.82 9.52
C ARG A 3 24.50 22.68 10.59
N LEU A 4 24.26 22.37 11.87
CA LEU A 4 24.85 23.09 13.00
C LEU A 4 25.73 22.14 13.82
N ALA A 5 27.00 22.48 13.95
CA ALA A 5 27.94 21.87 14.89
C ALA A 5 27.88 22.61 16.23
N LEU A 6 27.96 21.83 17.33
CA LEU A 6 28.03 22.34 18.69
C LEU A 6 29.35 21.93 19.34
N ASP A 7 30.00 22.89 19.99
CA ASP A 7 31.17 22.66 20.85
C ASP A 7 30.87 23.18 22.26
N ASN A 8 31.11 22.35 23.28
CA ASN A 8 30.74 22.62 24.68
C ASN A 8 31.91 23.28 25.43
N TYR A 9 31.74 24.54 25.85
CA TYR A 9 32.68 25.26 26.71
C TYR A 9 31.98 25.69 28.01
N GLY A 10 31.71 24.74 28.91
CA GLY A 10 31.07 25.03 30.20
C GLY A 10 29.65 25.57 30.00
N ASP A 11 29.42 26.84 30.35
CA ASP A 11 28.08 27.48 30.31
C ASP A 11 27.73 28.12 28.96
N ARG A 12 28.53 27.89 27.92
CA ARG A 12 28.32 28.46 26.57
C ARG A 12 28.43 27.39 25.48
N LEU A 13 27.49 27.44 24.53
CA LEU A 13 27.55 26.67 23.29
C LEU A 13 28.16 27.54 22.18
N LEU A 14 29.21 27.03 21.54
CA LEU A 14 29.67 27.58 20.28
C LEU A 14 28.84 26.96 19.14
N LEU A 15 28.08 27.78 18.42
CA LEU A 15 27.36 27.33 17.22
C LEU A 15 28.22 27.59 15.99
N LYS A 16 28.45 26.53 15.21
CA LYS A 16 29.12 26.62 13.92
C LYS A 16 28.21 26.10 12.83
N VAL A 17 27.86 26.97 11.88
CA VAL A 17 27.09 26.58 10.70
C VAL A 17 28.02 25.82 9.75
N LEU A 18 27.77 24.52 9.55
CA LEU A 18 28.58 23.64 8.72
C LEU A 18 28.21 23.71 7.22
N SER A 19 27.00 24.16 6.88
CA SER A 19 26.63 24.44 5.48
C SER A 19 25.35 25.29 5.38
N VAL A 20 25.31 26.24 4.45
CA VAL A 20 24.08 26.86 3.93
C VAL A 20 24.10 26.63 2.40
N PRO A 21 23.03 26.16 1.75
CA PRO A 21 22.99 26.15 0.30
C PRO A 21 22.88 27.61 -0.18
N ASP A 22 23.81 28.01 -1.05
CA ASP A 22 23.96 29.33 -1.66
C ASP A 22 24.51 30.45 -0.74
N CYS A 23 25.80 30.37 -0.42
CA CYS A 23 26.77 31.49 -0.42
C CYS A 23 28.16 30.96 -0.02
N GLY A 24 29.21 31.48 -0.65
CA GLY A 24 30.58 30.96 -0.56
C GLY A 24 31.21 30.96 0.84
N TYR A 25 32.25 30.14 0.96
CA TYR A 25 33.19 29.95 2.08
C TYR A 25 33.38 31.17 3.01
N TYR A 26 32.55 31.30 4.05
CA TYR A 26 32.92 31.90 5.34
C TYR A 26 32.06 31.25 6.43
N ALA A 27 32.68 30.45 7.31
CA ALA A 27 32.02 29.90 8.49
C ALA A 27 32.06 30.96 9.61
N GLU A 28 30.96 31.68 9.80
CA GLU A 28 30.81 32.56 10.97
C GLU A 28 30.66 31.71 12.24
N ARG A 29 31.53 31.96 13.23
CA ARG A 29 31.42 31.39 14.58
C ARG A 29 30.61 32.37 15.41
N LEU A 30 29.44 31.95 15.87
CA LEU A 30 28.57 32.76 16.72
C LEU A 30 28.49 32.12 18.10
N TRP A 31 28.70 32.93 19.13
CA TRP A 31 28.35 32.56 20.50
C TRP A 31 26.83 32.71 20.64
N ALA A 32 26.12 31.61 20.92
CA ALA A 32 24.69 31.71 21.20
C ALA A 32 24.45 32.04 22.66
N GLU A 33 23.75 33.15 22.89
CA GLU A 33 23.09 33.43 24.17
C GLU A 33 21.64 32.91 24.15
N SER A 34 21.00 32.88 25.33
CA SER A 34 19.69 32.28 25.65
C SER A 34 18.60 32.33 24.56
N PRO A 35 18.40 33.41 23.77
CA PRO A 35 17.34 33.47 22.76
C PRO A 35 17.57 32.55 21.55
N VAL A 36 18.81 32.21 21.22
CA VAL A 36 19.12 31.33 20.08
C VAL A 36 18.81 29.86 20.42
N LEU A 37 18.92 29.49 21.69
CA LEU A 37 18.53 28.17 22.21
C LEU A 37 17.01 27.95 22.18
N ASP A 38 16.20 29.03 22.12
CA ASP A 38 14.75 28.95 21.95
C ASP A 38 14.35 28.41 20.58
N VAL A 39 15.08 28.79 19.55
CA VAL A 39 14.82 28.40 18.17
C VAL A 39 15.29 26.96 17.89
N LEU A 40 16.34 26.52 18.58
CA LEU A 40 16.94 25.18 18.39
C LEU A 40 16.13 24.04 19.00
N GLY A 41 15.21 24.31 19.92
CA GLY A 41 14.29 23.31 20.48
C GLY A 41 13.35 22.67 19.45
N GLY A 42 13.25 23.26 18.25
CA GLY A 42 12.53 22.69 17.09
C GLY A 42 13.44 22.18 15.97
N CYS A 43 14.76 22.20 16.12
CA CYS A 43 15.69 21.74 15.09
C CYS A 43 15.98 20.24 15.21
N SER A 44 15.72 19.49 14.14
CA SER A 44 15.85 18.03 14.08
C SER A 44 17.26 17.51 13.76
N GLU A 45 18.24 18.38 13.51
CA GLU A 45 19.59 17.99 13.07
C GLU A 45 20.70 18.79 13.77
N LEU A 46 21.06 18.39 15.00
CA LEU A 46 22.24 18.87 15.71
C LEU A 46 23.32 17.78 15.70
N VAL A 47 24.59 18.16 15.52
CA VAL A 47 25.72 17.23 15.54
C VAL A 47 26.86 17.76 16.43
N ALA A 48 27.54 16.87 17.14
CA ALA A 48 28.72 17.22 17.93
C ALA A 48 29.90 17.57 17.01
N GLU A 49 30.64 18.66 17.28
CA GLU A 49 31.77 19.07 16.42
C GLU A 49 32.94 18.07 16.48
N SER A 50 33.16 17.44 17.63
CA SER A 50 34.29 16.55 17.88
C SER A 50 34.31 15.29 17.01
N ASP A 51 33.14 14.77 16.63
CA ASP A 51 33.00 13.46 15.97
C ASP A 51 31.79 13.34 15.04
N GLN A 52 31.07 14.43 14.81
CA GLN A 52 29.87 14.48 13.97
C GLN A 52 28.75 13.52 14.38
N ARG A 53 28.73 13.08 15.65
CA ARG A 53 27.61 12.29 16.18
C ARG A 53 26.36 13.14 16.26
N ALA A 54 25.22 12.56 15.87
CA ALA A 54 23.92 13.22 15.96
C ALA A 54 23.51 13.38 17.41
N LEU A 55 23.30 14.63 17.83
CA LEU A 55 22.87 15.00 19.18
C LEU A 55 21.35 15.17 19.19
N ARG A 56 20.67 14.51 20.13
CA ARG A 56 19.23 14.64 20.34
C ARG A 56 18.95 15.79 21.32
N PHE A 57 18.15 16.78 20.93
CA PHE A 57 17.80 17.90 21.81
C PHE A 57 16.53 17.59 22.61
N GLU A 58 16.59 17.67 23.93
CA GLU A 58 15.45 17.43 24.81
C GLU A 58 15.21 18.65 25.71
N LEU A 59 13.99 19.19 25.70
CA LEU A 59 13.58 20.23 26.64
C LEU A 59 12.97 19.56 27.88
N LEU A 60 13.64 19.70 29.03
CA LEU A 60 13.20 19.12 30.29
C LEU A 60 12.51 20.17 31.16
N LYS A 61 11.51 19.71 31.91
CA LYS A 61 10.93 20.49 33.02
C LYS A 61 11.72 20.18 34.29
N PRO A 62 12.00 21.18 35.15
CA PRO A 62 12.64 20.91 36.43
C PRO A 62 11.70 20.08 37.31
N VAL A 63 12.26 19.13 38.06
CA VAL A 63 11.54 18.26 38.98
C VAL A 63 11.87 18.65 40.41
N LEU A 64 10.85 18.87 41.23
CA LEU A 64 10.97 19.04 42.67
C LEU A 64 10.75 17.69 43.35
N THR A 65 11.79 17.17 43.98
CA THR A 65 11.76 15.95 44.79
C THR A 65 11.54 16.30 46.25
N VAL A 66 10.63 15.58 46.91
CA VAL A 66 10.31 15.73 48.34
C VAL A 66 10.56 14.40 49.05
N GLU A 67 11.60 14.33 49.88
CA GLU A 67 11.97 13.12 50.64
C GLU A 67 11.85 13.34 52.16
N ARG A 68 11.37 12.31 52.88
CA ARG A 68 11.32 12.33 54.35
C ARG A 68 12.59 11.71 54.93
N ARG A 69 13.28 12.45 55.80
CA ARG A 69 14.46 11.98 56.52
C ARG A 69 14.07 11.11 57.74
N PRO A 70 14.99 10.28 58.26
CA PRO A 70 14.75 9.43 59.43
C PRO A 70 14.36 10.18 60.71
N ASP A 71 14.67 11.47 60.79
CA ASP A 71 14.35 12.38 61.89
C ASP A 71 12.99 13.09 61.73
N GLN A 72 12.16 12.62 60.78
CA GLN A 72 10.84 13.16 60.44
C GLN A 72 10.86 14.55 59.75
N SER A 73 12.02 15.11 59.44
CA SER A 73 12.13 16.33 58.62
C SER A 73 11.96 16.04 57.13
N LEU A 74 11.65 17.07 56.34
CA LEU A 74 11.44 16.97 54.89
C LEU A 74 12.55 17.67 54.13
N SER A 75 13.23 16.90 53.28
CA SER A 75 14.26 17.37 52.37
C SER A 75 13.63 17.68 51.02
N LEU A 76 13.72 18.94 50.59
CA LEU A 76 13.33 19.39 49.25
C LEU A 76 14.56 19.49 48.36
N ALA A 77 14.49 18.99 47.13
CA ALA A 77 15.55 19.13 46.15
C ALA A 77 14.98 19.42 44.76
N LEU A 78 15.53 20.42 44.08
CA LEU A 78 15.19 20.71 42.68
C LEU A 78 16.24 20.10 41.75
N SER A 79 15.79 19.24 40.82
CA SER A 79 16.65 18.55 39.87
C SER A 79 16.25 18.89 38.42
N PRO A 80 17.20 19.30 37.55
CA PRO A 80 18.58 19.65 37.88
C PRO A 80 18.66 20.97 38.69
N LYS A 81 19.70 21.11 39.53
CA LYS A 81 19.93 22.32 40.32
C LYS A 81 20.13 23.54 39.40
N PRO A 82 19.43 24.66 39.62
CA PRO A 82 19.60 25.88 38.82
C PRO A 82 20.96 26.53 39.07
N ASP A 83 21.48 27.18 38.04
CA ASP A 83 22.68 27.98 38.13
C ASP A 83 22.31 29.42 38.55
N PRO A 84 22.95 30.02 39.58
CA PRO A 84 22.71 31.40 39.96
C PRO A 84 22.98 32.42 38.84
N GLN A 85 23.86 32.10 37.88
CA GLN A 85 24.30 32.99 36.81
C GLN A 85 23.53 32.81 35.49
N SER A 86 22.72 31.75 35.36
CA SER A 86 21.98 31.47 34.12
C SER A 86 20.57 30.93 34.39
N PRO A 87 19.51 31.50 33.78
CA PRO A 87 18.12 31.02 33.92
C PRO A 87 17.86 29.71 33.15
N SER A 88 18.87 29.13 32.50
CA SER A 88 18.78 27.86 31.78
C SER A 88 20.01 27.01 32.06
N ARG A 89 19.81 25.70 32.24
CA ARG A 89 20.88 24.73 32.38
C ARG A 89 20.89 23.76 31.22
N LEU A 90 22.06 23.59 30.63
CA LEU A 90 22.30 22.66 29.55
C LEU A 90 23.21 21.54 30.05
N ALA A 91 22.87 20.28 29.77
CA ALA A 91 23.69 19.13 30.11
C ALA A 91 23.77 18.17 28.92
N LEU A 92 24.97 17.66 28.64
CA LEU A 92 25.17 16.56 27.71
C LEU A 92 25.22 15.26 28.52
N VAL A 93 24.22 14.42 28.35
CA VAL A 93 24.13 13.09 28.97
C VAL A 93 24.05 12.08 27.84
N ASP A 94 25.09 11.26 27.70
CA ASP A 94 25.30 10.37 26.56
C ASP A 94 25.23 11.15 25.21
N ASP A 95 24.31 10.78 24.32
CA ASP A 95 24.09 11.44 23.01
C ASP A 95 22.93 12.46 23.04
N ARG A 96 22.52 12.92 24.23
CA ARG A 96 21.37 13.83 24.42
C ARG A 96 21.80 15.16 25.02
N LEU A 97 21.42 16.25 24.35
CA LEU A 97 21.57 17.61 24.84
C LEU A 97 20.29 18.04 25.55
N GLN A 98 20.31 18.04 26.87
CA GLN A 98 19.18 18.36 27.72
C GLN A 98 19.20 19.84 28.12
N LEU A 99 18.18 20.59 27.73
CA LEU A 99 17.97 21.97 28.16
C LEU A 99 16.85 22.02 29.21
N THR A 100 17.17 22.46 30.42
CA THR A 100 16.19 22.77 31.46
C THR A 100 16.09 24.27 31.66
N ARG A 101 14.86 24.80 31.68
CA ARG A 101 14.62 26.24 31.90
C ARG A 101 14.02 26.52 33.26
N PHE A 102 14.53 27.56 33.90
CA PHE A 102 14.07 28.03 35.19
C PHE A 102 13.33 29.34 35.00
N SER A 103 12.03 29.35 35.31
CA SER A 103 11.26 30.59 35.42
C SER A 103 11.71 31.38 36.65
N ASP A 104 11.35 32.66 36.75
CA ASP A 104 11.57 33.44 37.97
C ASP A 104 10.95 32.78 39.21
N GLN A 105 9.86 32.02 39.04
CA GLN A 105 9.27 31.22 40.11
C GLN A 105 10.17 30.04 40.49
N HIS A 106 10.76 29.33 39.52
CA HIS A 106 11.69 28.22 39.79
C HIS A 106 12.94 28.70 40.53
N LEU A 107 13.50 29.85 40.14
CA LEU A 107 14.67 30.44 40.79
C LEU A 107 14.36 30.90 42.23
N ARG A 108 13.16 31.43 42.48
CA ARG A 108 12.71 31.76 43.84
C ARG A 108 12.56 30.52 44.71
N ILE A 109 11.96 29.45 44.19
CA ILE A 109 11.81 28.18 44.91
C ILE A 109 13.19 27.58 45.24
N ALA A 110 14.11 27.59 44.27
CA ALA A 110 15.46 27.09 44.50
C ALA A 110 16.22 27.89 45.56
N ARG A 111 16.10 29.22 45.58
CA ARG A 111 16.68 30.06 46.65
C ARG A 111 16.06 29.78 48.01
N LEU A 112 14.74 29.58 48.07
CA LEU A 112 14.06 29.21 49.32
C LEU A 112 14.50 27.84 49.85
N ILE A 113 14.81 26.89 48.96
CA ILE A 113 15.34 25.56 49.31
C ILE A 113 16.82 25.62 49.73
N GLU A 114 17.62 26.54 49.18
CA GLU A 114 19.01 26.76 49.59
C GLU A 114 19.15 27.53 50.91
N ASP A 115 18.30 28.55 51.12
CA ASP A 115 18.31 29.41 52.31
C ASP A 115 17.54 28.79 53.49
N GLY A 116 16.55 27.94 53.20
CA GLY A 116 15.74 27.22 54.17
C GLY A 116 16.10 25.74 54.18
N GLY A 117 16.82 25.30 55.21
CA GLY A 117 17.04 23.87 55.48
C GLY A 117 15.74 23.09 55.71
N ASP A 118 15.88 21.78 55.94
CA ASP A 118 14.78 20.81 56.02
C ASP A 118 13.51 21.34 56.72
N LEU A 119 12.34 21.16 56.08
CA LEU A 119 11.07 21.64 56.60
C LEU A 119 10.54 20.74 57.72
N PRO A 120 9.94 21.29 58.79
CA PRO A 120 9.19 20.52 59.78
C PRO A 120 7.97 19.82 59.15
N GLU A 121 7.60 18.64 59.66
CA GLU A 121 6.46 17.86 59.17
C GLU A 121 5.12 18.62 59.25
N ASP A 122 4.97 19.52 60.23
CA ASP A 122 3.79 20.37 60.43
C ASP A 122 3.50 21.33 59.26
N SER A 123 4.48 21.59 58.39
CA SER A 123 4.34 22.45 57.21
C SER A 123 3.73 21.72 56.00
N MET A 124 3.43 20.42 56.10
CA MET A 124 2.87 19.62 55.00
C MET A 124 1.52 20.04 54.46
N PRO A 125 0.52 20.37 55.29
CA PRO A 125 -0.78 20.80 54.78
C PRO A 125 -0.70 22.09 53.96
N GLU A 126 0.27 22.95 54.25
CA GLU A 126 0.47 24.22 53.55
C GLU A 126 1.22 24.04 52.22
N LEU A 127 2.21 23.12 52.20
CA LEU A 127 2.93 22.76 50.98
C LEU A 127 2.00 22.07 49.98
N VAL A 128 1.15 21.13 50.44
CA VAL A 128 0.13 20.45 49.61
C VAL A 128 -0.83 21.43 48.95
N LYS A 129 -1.21 22.53 49.63
CA LYS A 129 -2.06 23.59 49.04
C LYS A 129 -1.37 24.38 47.93
N LEU A 130 -0.04 24.48 47.96
CA LEU A 130 0.75 25.23 46.98
C LEU A 130 1.16 24.37 45.77
N LEU A 131 1.24 23.05 45.92
CA LEU A 131 1.64 22.11 44.86
C LEU A 131 0.82 22.20 43.56
N PRO A 132 -0.52 22.39 43.56
CA PRO A 132 -1.30 22.52 42.32
C PRO A 132 -0.93 23.76 41.47
N GLY A 133 -0.39 24.81 42.11
CA GLY A 133 0.14 25.99 41.42
C GLY A 133 1.52 25.73 40.82
N LEU A 134 2.30 24.83 41.42
CA LEU A 134 3.68 24.51 41.05
C LEU A 134 3.76 23.41 39.98
N THR A 135 2.82 22.46 39.95
CA THR A 135 2.79 21.35 38.98
C THR A 135 2.51 21.77 37.54
N ARG A 136 2.04 23.00 37.29
CA ARG A 136 1.89 23.55 35.93
C ARG A 136 3.23 23.86 35.28
N THR A 137 4.22 24.20 36.09
CA THR A 137 5.54 24.71 35.68
C THR A 137 6.69 23.77 36.07
N LEU A 138 6.49 22.87 37.04
CA LEU A 138 7.44 21.88 37.55
C LEU A 138 6.88 20.45 37.49
N GLY A 139 7.74 19.45 37.32
CA GLY A 139 7.42 18.09 37.75
C GLY A 139 7.51 18.00 39.28
N VAL A 140 6.58 17.34 39.94
CA VAL A 140 6.64 17.14 41.41
C VAL A 140 6.69 15.65 41.68
N ASP A 141 7.74 15.21 42.38
CA ASP A 141 7.93 13.85 42.83
C ASP A 141 7.91 13.83 44.36
N ALA A 142 6.78 13.41 44.95
CA ALA A 142 6.54 13.50 46.39
C ALA A 142 5.78 12.27 46.91
N ARG A 143 6.15 11.75 48.08
CA ARG A 143 5.29 10.86 48.88
C ARG A 143 4.40 11.70 49.79
N LEU A 144 3.14 11.93 49.43
CA LEU A 144 2.18 12.72 50.22
C LEU A 144 1.02 11.85 50.73
N PRO A 145 0.59 12.00 52.01
CA PRO A 145 -0.44 11.15 52.60
C PRO A 145 -1.87 11.45 52.10
N ASP A 146 -2.17 12.70 51.72
CA ASP A 146 -3.56 13.20 51.58
C ASP A 146 -3.95 13.52 50.12
N ALA A 147 -3.98 12.51 49.25
CA ALA A 147 -4.63 12.61 47.95
C ALA A 147 -6.04 12.00 48.03
N GLU A 148 -7.08 12.83 47.98
CA GLU A 148 -8.47 12.47 48.35
C GLU A 148 -9.26 11.65 47.30
N ALA A 149 -8.83 11.57 46.04
CA ALA A 149 -9.60 10.87 45.00
C ALA A 149 -8.81 9.75 44.31
N LEU A 150 -9.33 8.52 44.45
CA LEU A 150 -8.96 7.36 43.62
C LEU A 150 -9.48 7.61 42.19
N ALA A 151 -8.57 7.85 41.25
CA ALA A 151 -8.93 7.94 39.85
C ALA A 151 -9.15 6.53 39.27
N ASP A 152 -10.11 6.40 38.35
CA ASP A 152 -10.22 5.21 37.50
C ASP A 152 -8.95 5.08 36.64
N ILE A 153 -8.37 3.89 36.61
CA ILE A 153 -7.01 3.67 36.09
C ILE A 153 -7.08 2.97 34.76
N ASP A 154 -6.45 3.58 33.76
CA ASP A 154 -6.32 2.97 32.45
C ASP A 154 -5.10 2.03 32.41
N HIS A 155 -5.37 0.72 32.50
CA HIS A 155 -4.34 -0.31 32.42
C HIS A 155 -3.98 -0.71 30.98
N ARG A 156 -4.56 -0.07 29.96
CA ARG A 156 -4.30 -0.42 28.57
C ARG A 156 -2.89 -0.04 28.15
N ILE A 157 -2.33 -0.88 27.27
CA ILE A 157 -1.05 -0.60 26.63
C ILE A 157 -1.30 0.39 25.49
N HIS A 158 -0.68 1.55 25.55
CA HIS A 158 -0.63 2.54 24.49
C HIS A 158 0.59 2.30 23.60
N ALA A 159 0.38 2.29 22.29
CA ALA A 159 1.47 2.28 21.32
C ALA A 159 1.73 3.72 20.87
N LEU A 160 2.84 4.30 21.36
CA LEU A 160 3.32 5.60 20.91
C LEU A 160 4.05 5.41 19.58
N ILE A 161 3.59 6.11 18.55
CA ILE A 161 4.18 6.06 17.21
C ILE A 161 4.99 7.33 16.99
N GLU A 162 6.29 7.19 16.76
CA GLU A 162 7.19 8.28 16.41
C GLU A 162 7.63 8.12 14.94
N PRO A 163 7.22 9.00 14.01
CA PRO A 163 7.61 8.88 12.61
C PRO A 163 9.12 9.14 12.44
N LEU A 164 9.81 8.24 11.73
CA LEU A 164 11.20 8.38 11.32
C LEU A 164 11.26 8.81 9.84
N ARG A 165 12.48 8.99 9.30
CA ARG A 165 12.67 9.44 7.91
C ARG A 165 12.17 8.42 6.89
N GLU A 166 12.42 7.14 7.13
CA GLU A 166 12.06 6.02 6.22
C GLU A 166 11.20 4.94 6.91
N GLY A 167 10.65 5.24 8.09
CA GLY A 167 9.84 4.28 8.84
C GLY A 167 9.27 4.88 10.13
N LEU A 168 9.22 4.11 11.21
CA LEU A 168 8.67 4.57 12.49
C LEU A 168 9.33 3.88 13.68
N ARG A 169 9.25 4.52 14.85
CA ARG A 169 9.56 3.93 16.14
C ARG A 169 8.27 3.68 16.91
N VAL A 170 8.14 2.49 17.49
CA VAL A 170 7.04 2.14 18.39
C VAL A 170 7.56 2.07 19.82
N ARG A 171 6.84 2.70 20.76
CA ARG A 171 7.06 2.53 22.20
C ARG A 171 5.77 2.10 22.88
N LEU A 172 5.82 0.97 23.59
CA LEU A 172 4.69 0.47 24.38
C LEU A 172 4.75 1.09 25.77
N ARG A 173 3.70 1.82 26.16
CA ARG A 173 3.60 2.54 27.44
C ARG A 173 2.23 2.35 28.05
N VAL A 174 2.12 2.51 29.36
CA VAL A 174 0.83 2.67 30.04
C VAL A 174 0.61 4.13 30.37
N ARG A 175 -0.66 4.56 30.39
CA ARG A 175 -1.03 5.92 30.80
C ARG A 175 -2.10 5.87 31.91
N PRO A 176 -1.71 5.45 33.13
CA PRO A 176 -2.68 5.02 34.13
C PRO A 176 -3.64 6.12 34.59
N LEU A 177 -3.19 7.39 34.62
CA LEU A 177 -4.00 8.55 35.02
C LEU A 177 -4.68 9.25 33.82
N GLY A 178 -4.80 8.58 32.67
CA GLY A 178 -5.48 9.09 31.48
C GLY A 178 -4.82 10.33 30.88
N GLU A 179 -5.61 11.23 30.28
CA GLU A 179 -5.12 12.39 29.51
C GLU A 179 -4.27 13.39 30.32
N PHE A 180 -4.32 13.33 31.64
CA PHE A 180 -3.53 14.18 32.53
C PHE A 180 -2.33 13.46 33.15
N GLY A 181 -2.19 12.16 32.88
CA GLY A 181 -1.08 11.32 33.34
C GLY A 181 0.12 11.32 32.39
N VAL A 182 1.25 10.83 32.93
CA VAL A 182 2.48 10.56 32.19
C VAL A 182 2.49 9.13 31.61
N TYR A 183 3.24 8.93 30.54
CA TYR A 183 3.50 7.60 29.99
C TYR A 183 4.57 6.89 30.81
N LEU A 184 4.30 5.66 31.22
CA LEU A 184 5.20 4.84 32.03
C LEU A 184 5.48 3.50 31.35
N LEU A 185 6.54 2.83 31.79
CA LEU A 185 6.85 1.47 31.35
C LEU A 185 5.83 0.49 31.93
N PRO A 186 5.23 -0.39 31.11
CA PRO A 186 4.30 -1.40 31.61
C PRO A 186 4.96 -2.33 32.63
N GLY A 187 4.26 -2.61 33.74
CA GLY A 187 4.69 -3.60 34.73
C GLY A 187 5.97 -3.26 35.51
N SER A 188 6.45 -2.01 35.40
CA SER A 188 7.71 -1.53 35.96
C SER A 188 7.54 -0.20 36.69
N GLY A 189 8.41 0.07 37.67
CA GLY A 189 8.36 1.26 38.52
C GLY A 189 7.40 1.11 39.70
N HIS A 190 6.96 2.25 40.26
CA HIS A 190 6.07 2.27 41.41
C HIS A 190 4.62 1.97 41.01
N SER A 191 3.92 1.21 41.86
CA SER A 191 2.49 0.90 41.70
C SER A 191 1.63 2.10 42.08
N GLU A 192 2.06 2.93 43.03
CA GLU A 192 1.31 4.12 43.42
C GLU A 192 1.75 5.33 42.59
N LEU A 193 0.76 6.03 42.05
CA LEU A 193 0.94 7.23 41.26
C LEU A 193 0.17 8.39 41.89
N ILE A 194 0.77 9.57 41.77
CA ILE A 194 0.11 10.84 42.09
C ILE A 194 0.14 11.67 40.81
N GLY A 195 -1.01 12.23 40.44
CA GLY A 195 -1.11 13.16 39.33
C GLY A 195 -2.13 14.24 39.62
N VAL A 196 -2.41 15.07 38.62
CA VAL A 196 -3.38 16.16 38.74
C VAL A 196 -4.42 15.98 37.65
N ARG A 197 -5.69 15.85 38.01
CA ARG A 197 -6.82 15.82 37.07
C ARG A 197 -7.74 16.98 37.38
N GLU A 198 -8.05 17.81 36.39
CA GLU A 198 -8.92 19.00 36.56
C GLU A 198 -8.47 19.95 37.70
N SER A 199 -7.17 20.06 37.95
CA SER A 199 -6.56 20.86 39.04
C SER A 199 -6.67 20.27 40.46
N LEU A 200 -7.13 19.03 40.61
CA LEU A 200 -7.15 18.31 41.88
C LEU A 200 -6.07 17.20 41.91
N PRO A 201 -5.35 17.01 43.02
CA PRO A 201 -4.43 15.89 43.19
C PRO A 201 -5.22 14.58 43.25
N VAL A 202 -4.86 13.63 42.38
CA VAL A 202 -5.48 12.31 42.30
C VAL A 202 -4.43 11.23 42.56
N ARG A 203 -4.84 10.17 43.26
CA ARG A 203 -4.02 8.99 43.50
C ARG A 203 -4.55 7.84 42.65
N GLY A 204 -3.64 7.08 42.06
CA GLY A 204 -3.97 5.84 41.37
C GLY A 204 -3.01 4.72 41.78
N THR A 205 -3.54 3.54 42.02
CA THR A 205 -2.75 2.32 42.23
C THR A 205 -2.79 1.43 41.00
N ARG A 206 -1.67 1.38 40.28
CA ARG A 206 -1.46 0.49 39.13
C ARG A 206 -1.46 -0.97 39.58
N ASP A 207 -2.09 -1.81 38.78
CA ASP A 207 -1.92 -3.25 38.85
C ASP A 207 -0.78 -3.65 37.90
N LEU A 208 0.43 -3.79 38.45
CA LEU A 208 1.62 -4.12 37.68
C LEU A 208 1.55 -5.53 37.07
N ASP A 209 0.85 -6.46 37.70
CA ASP A 209 0.73 -7.82 37.20
C ASP A 209 -0.27 -7.90 36.04
N ALA A 210 -1.40 -7.17 36.14
CA ALA A 210 -2.33 -7.00 35.01
C ALA A 210 -1.69 -6.29 33.81
N GLU A 211 -0.84 -5.28 34.05
CA GLU A 211 -0.07 -4.61 32.99
C GLU A 211 0.90 -5.59 32.30
N ARG A 212 1.64 -6.42 33.07
CA ARG A 212 2.53 -7.45 32.51
C ARG A 212 1.78 -8.49 31.70
N GLN A 213 0.62 -8.95 32.18
CA GLN A 213 -0.22 -9.89 31.46
C GLN A 213 -0.77 -9.29 30.15
N SER A 214 -1.18 -8.02 30.18
CA SER A 214 -1.66 -7.30 29.00
C SER A 214 -0.54 -7.12 27.97
N LEU A 215 0.67 -6.76 28.41
CA LEU A 215 1.85 -6.68 27.56
C LEU A 215 2.22 -8.05 26.96
N ALA A 216 2.25 -9.10 27.78
CA ALA A 216 2.55 -10.45 27.32
C ALA A 216 1.53 -10.94 26.28
N THR A 217 0.24 -10.65 26.50
CA THR A 217 -0.83 -10.98 25.55
C THR A 217 -0.66 -10.25 24.22
N LEU A 218 -0.26 -8.97 24.27
CA LEU A 218 0.03 -8.19 23.06
C LEU A 218 1.24 -8.75 22.30
N LEU A 219 2.35 -9.02 23.00
CA LEU A 219 3.58 -9.56 22.39
C LEU A 219 3.39 -10.99 21.84
N GLN A 220 2.49 -11.79 22.43
CA GLN A 220 2.14 -13.10 21.86
C GLN A 220 1.37 -12.98 20.53
N ARG A 221 0.59 -11.92 20.34
CA ARG A 221 -0.17 -11.67 19.11
C ARG A 221 0.65 -10.98 18.04
N VAL A 222 1.51 -10.05 18.45
CA VAL A 222 2.41 -9.29 17.56
C VAL A 222 3.85 -9.42 18.08
N PRO A 223 4.51 -10.57 17.81
CA PRO A 223 5.88 -10.84 18.28
C PRO A 223 6.91 -9.82 17.81
N GLU A 224 6.64 -9.16 16.68
CA GLU A 224 7.51 -8.15 16.08
C GLU A 224 7.65 -6.90 16.96
N LEU A 225 6.77 -6.70 17.94
CA LEU A 225 6.88 -5.60 18.91
C LEU A 225 7.82 -5.92 20.08
N SER A 226 8.41 -7.11 20.14
CA SER A 226 9.36 -7.47 21.20
C SER A 226 10.53 -6.49 21.23
N GLY A 227 10.72 -5.83 22.37
CA GLY A 227 11.71 -4.76 22.55
C GLY A 227 11.12 -3.34 22.50
N ALA A 228 9.87 -3.17 22.03
CA ALA A 228 9.18 -1.88 22.04
C ALA A 228 8.75 -1.45 23.46
N GLU A 229 8.73 -2.38 24.41
CA GLU A 229 8.56 -2.14 25.84
C GLU A 229 9.79 -1.54 26.52
N SER A 230 10.95 -1.51 25.84
CA SER A 230 12.17 -0.89 26.37
C SER A 230 12.05 0.62 26.48
N VAL A 231 12.99 1.25 27.19
CA VAL A 231 13.10 2.72 27.30
C VAL A 231 13.28 3.36 25.92
N GLU A 232 14.10 2.73 25.06
CA GLU A 232 14.42 3.22 23.73
C GLU A 232 13.26 3.03 22.74
N GLY A 233 12.50 1.95 22.90
CA GLY A 233 11.50 1.50 21.94
C GLY A 233 12.11 0.63 20.85
N LEU A 234 11.33 0.37 19.80
CA LEU A 234 11.76 -0.43 18.66
C LEU A 234 11.65 0.36 17.36
N ASP A 235 12.72 0.32 16.57
CA ASP A 235 12.80 0.99 15.27
C ASP A 235 12.43 0.05 14.13
N PHE A 236 11.46 0.49 13.34
CA PHE A 236 11.15 -0.07 12.04
C PHE A 236 11.68 0.89 11.00
N SER A 237 12.88 0.59 10.50
CA SER A 237 13.69 1.51 9.69
C SER A 237 13.25 1.61 8.23
N ASP A 238 12.34 0.74 7.78
CA ASP A 238 11.81 0.73 6.42
C ASP A 238 10.28 0.85 6.39
N ALA A 239 9.77 1.45 5.30
CA ALA A 239 8.35 1.73 5.14
C ALA A 239 7.47 0.46 5.10
N PRO A 240 7.84 -0.64 4.41
CA PRO A 240 7.08 -1.90 4.48
C PRO A 240 6.92 -2.42 5.90
N SER A 241 8.01 -2.58 6.65
CA SER A 241 7.96 -3.06 8.04
C SER A 241 7.13 -2.14 8.93
N ALA A 242 7.28 -0.82 8.77
CA ALA A 242 6.48 0.17 9.49
C ALA A 242 4.97 0.00 9.25
N LEU A 243 4.56 -0.20 7.99
CA LEU A 243 3.15 -0.39 7.64
C LEU A 243 2.60 -1.73 8.11
N GLU A 244 3.39 -2.80 8.06
CA GLU A 244 3.00 -4.11 8.63
C GLU A 244 2.66 -4.01 10.11
N ILE A 245 3.50 -3.32 10.89
CA ILE A 245 3.30 -3.14 12.32
C ILE A 245 2.09 -2.28 12.63
N LEU A 246 1.92 -1.17 11.90
CA LEU A 246 0.71 -0.36 12.04
C LEU A 246 -0.55 -1.18 11.73
N SER A 247 -0.45 -2.17 10.83
CA SER A 247 -1.60 -2.98 10.38
C SER A 247 -1.98 -3.99 11.42
N ALA A 248 -0.98 -4.64 12.03
CA ALA A 248 -1.20 -5.53 13.16
C ALA A 248 -1.80 -4.77 14.36
N LEU A 249 -1.35 -3.54 14.60
CA LEU A 249 -1.89 -2.70 15.68
C LEU A 249 -3.32 -2.18 15.39
N SER A 250 -3.65 -1.86 14.13
CA SER A 250 -4.97 -1.34 13.76
C SER A 250 -6.10 -2.37 13.87
N GLU A 251 -5.78 -3.66 13.91
CA GLU A 251 -6.75 -4.75 14.15
C GLU A 251 -7.28 -4.77 15.59
N HIS A 252 -6.62 -4.08 16.53
CA HIS A 252 -6.95 -4.11 17.96
C HIS A 252 -7.11 -2.72 18.62
N PRO A 253 -7.94 -1.81 18.08
CA PRO A 253 -7.98 -0.41 18.51
C PRO A 253 -8.51 -0.21 19.94
N GLN A 254 -9.30 -1.15 20.46
CA GLN A 254 -9.83 -1.08 21.83
C GLN A 254 -8.82 -1.51 22.90
N GLN A 255 -7.84 -2.35 22.52
CA GLN A 255 -6.84 -2.91 23.43
C GLN A 255 -5.53 -2.12 23.40
N VAL A 256 -5.15 -1.61 22.22
CA VAL A 256 -3.93 -0.83 22.03
C VAL A 256 -4.23 0.49 21.32
N PRO A 257 -4.47 1.58 22.08
CA PRO A 257 -4.62 2.90 21.50
C PRO A 257 -3.33 3.34 20.80
N LEU A 258 -3.45 3.74 19.54
CA LEU A 258 -2.37 4.33 18.75
C LEU A 258 -2.28 5.83 19.07
N ASN A 259 -1.14 6.25 19.60
CA ASN A 259 -0.90 7.64 19.98
C ASN A 259 0.16 8.26 19.07
N TRP A 260 -0.27 9.19 18.23
CA TRP A 260 0.57 9.94 17.30
C TRP A 260 1.02 11.29 17.89
N PRO A 261 2.13 11.88 17.40
CA PRO A 261 2.49 13.25 17.72
C PRO A 261 1.42 14.21 17.16
N ALA A 262 1.21 15.34 17.81
CA ALA A 262 0.09 16.27 17.53
C ALA A 262 -0.01 16.76 16.06
N GLU A 263 1.07 16.65 15.27
CA GLU A 263 1.20 17.25 13.94
C GLU A 263 1.02 16.27 12.76
N ARG A 264 0.97 14.95 12.98
CA ARG A 264 0.80 13.96 11.89
C ARG A 264 -0.13 12.84 12.27
N ARG A 265 -1.20 12.65 11.48
CA ARG A 265 -2.16 11.55 11.64
C ARG A 265 -2.27 10.80 10.32
N TRP A 266 -1.62 9.65 10.23
CA TRP A 266 -2.02 8.65 9.23
C TRP A 266 -3.24 7.92 9.75
N THR A 267 -4.25 7.77 8.91
CA THR A 267 -5.39 6.91 9.23
C THR A 267 -5.24 5.61 8.47
N MET A 268 -5.10 4.52 9.22
CA MET A 268 -4.96 3.20 8.63
C MET A 268 -6.19 2.35 8.92
N THR A 269 -6.74 1.74 7.87
CA THR A 269 -7.86 0.82 8.00
C THR A 269 -7.39 -0.55 8.46
N ARG A 270 -8.32 -1.45 8.77
CA ARG A 270 -7.98 -2.86 8.97
C ARG A 270 -7.60 -3.50 7.63
N THR A 271 -7.07 -4.71 7.74
CA THR A 271 -6.78 -5.55 6.57
C THR A 271 -8.09 -5.97 5.90
N HIS A 272 -8.30 -5.57 4.65
CA HIS A 272 -9.47 -5.95 3.86
C HIS A 272 -9.17 -7.17 2.95
N GLY A 273 -10.05 -8.16 3.04
CA GLY A 273 -10.03 -9.38 2.24
C GLY A 273 -10.90 -9.28 0.99
N ALA A 274 -10.97 -10.37 0.22
CA ALA A 274 -11.85 -10.47 -0.94
C ALA A 274 -13.33 -10.24 -0.58
N SER A 275 -13.75 -10.61 0.64
CA SER A 275 -15.11 -10.39 1.14
C SER A 275 -15.55 -8.93 1.26
N SER A 276 -14.61 -7.99 1.31
CA SER A 276 -14.91 -6.55 1.28
C SER A 276 -15.02 -5.98 -0.14
N LEU A 277 -14.70 -6.78 -1.17
CA LEU A 277 -14.72 -6.38 -2.57
C LEU A 277 -16.09 -6.67 -3.19
N GLN A 278 -16.68 -5.62 -3.77
CA GLN A 278 -17.91 -5.71 -4.56
C GLN A 278 -17.58 -5.41 -6.03
N LEU A 279 -17.96 -6.32 -6.93
CA LEU A 279 -17.76 -6.16 -8.36
C LEU A 279 -19.08 -6.38 -9.09
N LYS A 280 -19.39 -5.51 -10.03
CA LYS A 280 -20.50 -5.63 -10.97
C LYS A 280 -19.95 -5.75 -12.38
N VAL A 281 -20.33 -6.81 -13.08
CA VAL A 281 -19.88 -7.04 -14.46
C VAL A 281 -21.09 -7.04 -15.39
N LYS A 282 -21.08 -6.16 -16.38
CA LYS A 282 -22.15 -6.03 -17.37
C LYS A 282 -21.63 -6.25 -18.78
N ALA A 283 -22.39 -6.97 -19.59
CA ALA A 283 -22.21 -7.06 -21.02
C ALA A 283 -22.64 -5.75 -21.69
N GLN A 284 -21.77 -5.22 -22.54
CA GLN A 284 -22.01 -4.04 -23.35
C GLN A 284 -21.50 -4.30 -24.77
N LYS A 285 -22.42 -4.58 -25.70
CA LYS A 285 -22.12 -5.02 -27.07
C LYS A 285 -21.25 -6.28 -27.07
N ASP A 286 -20.01 -6.18 -27.53
CA ASP A 286 -19.03 -7.28 -27.63
C ASP A 286 -18.04 -7.33 -26.46
N TRP A 287 -18.18 -6.43 -25.48
CA TRP A 287 -17.25 -6.25 -24.37
C TRP A 287 -17.98 -6.39 -23.04
N PHE A 288 -17.23 -6.65 -21.97
CA PHE A 288 -17.74 -6.64 -20.60
C PHE A 288 -17.13 -5.49 -19.83
N HIS A 289 -17.96 -4.72 -19.12
CA HIS A 289 -17.53 -3.65 -18.26
C HIS A 289 -17.60 -4.10 -16.81
N ALA A 290 -16.49 -4.00 -16.09
CA ALA A 290 -16.45 -4.29 -14.65
C ALA A 290 -16.29 -3.00 -13.85
N GLU A 291 -17.26 -2.74 -12.98
CA GLU A 291 -17.30 -1.64 -12.03
C GLU A 291 -17.36 -2.22 -10.63
N GLY A 292 -16.95 -1.45 -9.61
CA GLY A 292 -16.99 -1.96 -8.25
C GLY A 292 -16.25 -1.09 -7.27
N GLY A 293 -16.09 -1.62 -6.08
CA GLY A 293 -15.34 -0.96 -5.02
C GLY A 293 -15.05 -1.86 -3.84
N LEU A 294 -14.18 -1.37 -2.99
CA LEU A 294 -13.84 -1.98 -1.72
C LEU A 294 -14.55 -1.21 -0.60
N ALA A 295 -15.41 -1.91 0.15
CA ALA A 295 -16.06 -1.35 1.33
C ALA A 295 -15.07 -1.30 2.51
N LEU A 296 -14.89 -0.11 3.08
CA LEU A 296 -14.01 0.12 4.23
C LEU A 296 -14.81 0.11 5.55
N ASP A 297 -14.08 -0.02 6.66
CA ASP A 297 -14.66 -0.10 8.01
C ASP A 297 -15.43 1.16 8.43
N ASP A 298 -15.08 2.32 7.87
CA ASP A 298 -15.75 3.60 8.14
C ASP A 298 -17.04 3.78 7.31
N GLY A 299 -17.45 2.76 6.55
CA GLY A 299 -18.60 2.79 5.65
C GLY A 299 -18.34 3.50 4.32
N SER A 300 -17.13 4.02 4.09
CA SER A 300 -16.75 4.56 2.79
C SER A 300 -16.43 3.44 1.80
N VAL A 301 -16.65 3.71 0.52
CA VAL A 301 -16.35 2.75 -0.55
C VAL A 301 -15.29 3.37 -1.45
N VAL A 302 -14.18 2.66 -1.62
CA VAL A 302 -13.11 3.03 -2.55
C VAL A 302 -13.45 2.42 -3.89
N THR A 303 -13.53 3.24 -4.94
CA THR A 303 -13.84 2.73 -6.29
C THR A 303 -12.72 1.83 -6.79
N LEU A 304 -13.09 0.83 -7.60
CA LEU A 304 -12.11 -0.10 -8.18
C LEU A 304 -11.06 0.63 -9.01
N ALA A 305 -11.46 1.65 -9.78
CA ALA A 305 -10.52 2.45 -10.58
C ALA A 305 -9.47 3.15 -9.71
N ALA A 306 -9.90 3.85 -8.66
CA ALA A 306 -8.97 4.52 -7.72
C ALA A 306 -8.08 3.51 -7.00
N LEU A 307 -8.62 2.34 -6.65
CA LEU A 307 -7.86 1.27 -6.03
C LEU A 307 -6.77 0.74 -6.97
N LEU A 308 -7.10 0.48 -8.25
CA LEU A 308 -6.16 -0.02 -9.25
C LEU A 308 -5.07 0.99 -9.60
N GLU A 309 -5.42 2.28 -9.66
CA GLU A 309 -4.47 3.38 -9.87
C GLU A 309 -3.50 3.54 -8.69
N ALA A 310 -4.01 3.40 -7.46
CA ALA A 310 -3.20 3.57 -6.25
C ALA A 310 -2.44 2.29 -5.84
N LEU A 311 -2.66 1.15 -6.51
CA LEU A 311 -1.90 -0.07 -6.24
C LEU A 311 -0.41 0.15 -6.52
N PRO A 312 0.47 -0.20 -5.57
CA PRO A 312 1.90 -0.08 -5.78
C PRO A 312 2.36 -0.95 -6.97
N SER A 313 3.38 -0.48 -7.68
CA SER A 313 4.04 -1.27 -8.73
C SER A 313 4.88 -2.41 -8.14
N SER A 314 5.33 -2.25 -6.90
CA SER A 314 5.99 -3.29 -6.09
C SER A 314 4.96 -4.17 -5.37
N GLN A 315 5.39 -5.31 -4.81
CA GLN A 315 4.55 -6.25 -4.05
C GLN A 315 4.11 -5.69 -2.67
N GLY A 316 3.56 -4.48 -2.63
CA GLY A 316 2.99 -3.88 -1.43
C GLY A 316 1.50 -4.20 -1.29
N ARG A 317 1.06 -4.56 -0.09
CA ARG A 317 -0.36 -4.74 0.25
C ARG A 317 -1.04 -3.47 0.77
N PHE A 318 -0.28 -2.37 0.88
CA PHE A 318 -0.76 -1.09 1.38
C PHE A 318 -0.99 -0.12 0.24
N VAL A 319 -2.19 0.45 0.19
CA VAL A 319 -2.60 1.41 -0.83
C VAL A 319 -2.82 2.76 -0.16
N ARG A 320 -2.13 3.79 -0.62
CA ARG A 320 -2.31 5.17 -0.14
C ARG A 320 -3.37 5.86 -0.99
N LEU A 321 -4.44 6.30 -0.34
CA LEU A 321 -5.52 7.07 -0.95
C LEU A 321 -5.37 8.56 -0.61
N GLU A 322 -6.28 9.38 -1.13
CA GLU A 322 -6.32 10.81 -0.84
C GLU A 322 -6.46 11.09 0.68
N GLY A 323 -5.82 12.17 1.15
CA GLY A 323 -5.92 12.63 2.54
C GLY A 323 -5.13 11.81 3.57
N ASP A 324 -3.97 11.25 3.19
CA ASP A 324 -3.09 10.46 4.09
C ASP A 324 -3.74 9.20 4.68
N ARG A 325 -4.74 8.66 3.97
CA ARG A 325 -5.40 7.41 4.30
C ARG A 325 -4.65 6.23 3.68
N ILE A 326 -4.39 5.20 4.48
CA ILE A 326 -3.75 3.97 4.03
C ILE A 326 -4.72 2.81 4.21
N VAL A 327 -4.96 2.08 3.12
CA VAL A 327 -5.78 0.86 3.12
C VAL A 327 -4.86 -0.35 3.10
N ALA A 328 -4.99 -1.21 4.11
CA ALA A 328 -4.31 -2.49 4.15
C ALA A 328 -5.15 -3.54 3.42
N LEU A 329 -4.55 -4.25 2.47
CA LEU A 329 -5.19 -5.35 1.74
C LEU A 329 -4.60 -6.69 2.20
N SER A 330 -5.37 -7.76 2.07
CA SER A 330 -4.83 -9.12 2.17
C SER A 330 -3.92 -9.42 0.98
N GLN A 331 -2.91 -10.26 1.16
CA GLN A 331 -2.01 -10.67 0.07
C GLN A 331 -2.78 -11.30 -1.09
N ASP A 332 -3.84 -12.05 -0.79
CA ASP A 332 -4.67 -12.70 -1.80
C ASP A 332 -5.42 -11.67 -2.66
N LEU A 333 -6.06 -10.69 -2.02
CA LEU A 333 -6.73 -9.59 -2.72
C LEU A 333 -5.74 -8.76 -3.55
N THR A 334 -4.56 -8.43 -3.01
CA THR A 334 -3.51 -7.71 -3.75
C THR A 334 -3.07 -8.45 -5.00
N ARG A 335 -2.87 -9.78 -4.94
CA ARG A 335 -2.52 -10.58 -6.14
C ARG A 335 -3.62 -10.50 -7.19
N ARG A 336 -4.88 -10.66 -6.80
CA ARG A 336 -6.04 -10.62 -7.71
C ARG A 336 -6.22 -9.25 -8.36
N LEU A 337 -6.12 -8.17 -7.58
CA LEU A 337 -6.21 -6.82 -8.12
C LEU A 337 -5.06 -6.49 -9.07
N ASN A 338 -3.85 -7.00 -8.81
CA ASN A 338 -2.74 -6.86 -9.76
C ASN A 338 -3.00 -7.60 -11.08
N SER A 339 -3.65 -8.77 -11.04
CA SER A 339 -4.10 -9.46 -12.26
C SER A 339 -5.17 -8.67 -13.01
N LEU A 340 -6.10 -8.02 -12.30
CA LEU A 340 -7.09 -7.12 -12.90
C LEU A 340 -6.46 -5.86 -13.51
N ARG A 341 -5.45 -5.28 -12.86
CA ARG A 341 -4.76 -4.07 -13.34
C ARG A 341 -4.17 -4.28 -14.72
N ALA A 342 -3.71 -5.50 -15.04
CA ALA A 342 -3.20 -5.83 -16.38
C ALA A 342 -4.28 -5.76 -17.48
N LEU A 343 -5.56 -5.72 -17.12
CA LEU A 343 -6.71 -5.67 -18.01
C LEU A 343 -7.44 -4.31 -17.99
N ALA A 344 -7.03 -3.41 -17.09
CA ALA A 344 -7.62 -2.09 -16.97
C ALA A 344 -7.00 -1.12 -17.99
N ASP A 345 -7.78 -0.13 -18.43
CA ASP A 345 -7.28 1.00 -19.19
C ASP A 345 -6.51 2.00 -18.29
N ASP A 346 -5.93 3.03 -18.92
CA ASP A 346 -5.19 4.09 -18.22
C ASP A 346 -6.04 4.90 -17.22
N ARG A 347 -7.36 4.68 -17.16
CA ARG A 347 -8.32 5.34 -16.25
C ARG A 347 -8.87 4.38 -15.20
N GLY A 348 -8.25 3.21 -15.03
CA GLY A 348 -8.66 2.18 -14.08
C GLY A 348 -10.00 1.51 -14.43
N ARG A 349 -10.51 1.69 -15.65
CA ARG A 349 -11.74 1.03 -16.12
C ARG A 349 -11.38 -0.31 -16.71
N ILE A 350 -12.14 -1.32 -16.33
CA ILE A 350 -11.95 -2.67 -16.82
C ILE A 350 -12.92 -2.93 -17.97
N GLU A 351 -12.40 -2.91 -19.19
CA GLU A 351 -13.09 -3.37 -20.40
C GLU A 351 -12.52 -4.72 -20.82
N LEU A 352 -13.26 -5.79 -20.52
CA LEU A 352 -12.83 -7.15 -20.78
C LEU A 352 -13.37 -7.59 -22.13
N ALA A 353 -12.45 -7.95 -23.02
CA ALA A 353 -12.81 -8.78 -24.17
C ALA A 353 -13.36 -10.12 -23.69
N PRO A 354 -14.16 -10.84 -24.48
CA PRO A 354 -14.71 -12.14 -24.08
C PRO A 354 -13.64 -13.14 -23.66
N VAL A 355 -12.45 -13.11 -24.27
CA VAL A 355 -11.29 -13.94 -23.89
C VAL A 355 -10.73 -13.60 -22.51
N ALA A 356 -10.81 -12.34 -22.09
CA ALA A 356 -10.32 -11.87 -20.81
C ALA A 356 -11.28 -12.19 -19.65
N ALA A 357 -12.50 -12.66 -19.95
CA ALA A 357 -13.45 -13.13 -18.92
C ALA A 357 -12.85 -14.26 -18.05
N ALA A 358 -11.97 -15.10 -18.63
CA ALA A 358 -11.22 -16.11 -17.89
C ALA A 358 -10.40 -15.53 -16.73
N ALA A 359 -9.89 -14.31 -16.88
CA ALA A 359 -9.08 -13.67 -15.85
C ALA A 359 -9.89 -13.25 -14.62
N LEU A 360 -11.23 -13.24 -14.71
CA LEU A 360 -12.12 -13.06 -13.56
C LEU A 360 -12.42 -14.37 -12.81
N GLN A 361 -12.06 -15.55 -13.35
CA GLN A 361 -12.27 -16.83 -12.67
C GLN A 361 -11.72 -16.88 -11.26
N PRO A 362 -10.48 -16.43 -10.98
CA PRO A 362 -10.00 -16.41 -9.62
C PRO A 362 -10.97 -15.66 -8.70
N LEU A 363 -11.44 -14.48 -9.09
CA LEU A 363 -12.38 -13.68 -8.29
C LEU A 363 -13.74 -14.37 -8.10
N LEU A 364 -14.21 -15.11 -9.10
CA LEU A 364 -15.42 -15.95 -8.97
C LEU A 364 -15.27 -17.03 -7.90
N ASP A 365 -14.07 -17.59 -7.75
CA ASP A 365 -13.75 -18.60 -6.75
C ASP A 365 -13.41 -18.00 -5.36
N SER A 366 -13.65 -16.70 -5.17
CA SER A 366 -13.31 -15.98 -3.93
C SER A 366 -14.56 -15.57 -3.15
N GLU A 367 -14.37 -15.04 -1.95
CA GLU A 367 -15.46 -14.52 -1.12
C GLU A 367 -15.99 -13.14 -1.58
N ALA A 368 -15.51 -12.62 -2.71
CA ALA A 368 -15.97 -11.35 -3.25
C ALA A 368 -17.45 -11.39 -3.63
N GLU A 369 -18.15 -10.28 -3.41
CA GLU A 369 -19.54 -10.13 -3.82
C GLU A 369 -19.59 -9.73 -5.30
N LEU A 370 -20.09 -10.64 -6.14
CA LEU A 370 -20.08 -10.47 -7.59
C LEU A 370 -21.51 -10.39 -8.14
N ASP A 371 -21.87 -9.21 -8.66
CA ASP A 371 -23.09 -8.99 -9.44
C ASP A 371 -22.78 -9.12 -10.93
N LEU A 372 -22.85 -10.35 -11.42
CA LEU A 372 -22.69 -10.66 -12.84
C LEU A 372 -24.03 -10.50 -13.55
N ASP A 373 -24.06 -9.95 -14.75
CA ASP A 373 -25.26 -9.98 -15.57
C ASP A 373 -25.46 -11.34 -16.27
N GLN A 374 -26.58 -11.48 -16.99
CA GLN A 374 -26.89 -12.73 -17.71
C GLN A 374 -25.86 -13.00 -18.82
N GLY A 375 -25.46 -11.98 -19.58
CA GLY A 375 -24.54 -12.14 -20.71
C GLY A 375 -23.17 -12.65 -20.28
N PHE A 376 -22.64 -12.16 -19.16
CA PHE A 376 -21.37 -12.63 -18.62
C PHE A 376 -21.47 -14.08 -18.09
N ARG A 377 -22.56 -14.45 -17.43
CA ARG A 377 -22.79 -15.84 -17.00
C ARG A 377 -22.86 -16.80 -18.19
N GLU A 378 -23.56 -16.43 -19.26
CA GLU A 378 -23.60 -17.22 -20.50
C GLU A 378 -22.20 -17.37 -21.10
N GLN A 379 -21.38 -16.32 -21.06
CA GLN A 379 -20.00 -16.36 -21.55
C GLN A 379 -19.11 -17.32 -20.75
N LEU A 380 -19.21 -17.32 -19.42
CA LEU A 380 -18.49 -18.27 -18.56
C LEU A 380 -18.91 -19.71 -18.86
N GLN A 381 -20.21 -19.97 -19.00
CA GLN A 381 -20.72 -21.29 -19.36
C GLN A 381 -20.23 -21.76 -20.74
N ARG A 382 -20.16 -20.86 -21.73
CA ARG A 382 -19.59 -21.17 -23.05
C ARG A 382 -18.12 -21.54 -22.93
N MET A 383 -17.35 -20.81 -22.13
CA MET A 383 -15.93 -21.08 -21.91
C MET A 383 -15.70 -22.44 -21.24
N GLU A 384 -16.43 -22.76 -20.18
CA GLU A 384 -16.37 -24.06 -19.49
C GLU A 384 -16.76 -25.20 -20.43
N SER A 385 -17.85 -25.03 -21.18
CA SER A 385 -18.32 -26.01 -22.16
C SER A 385 -17.28 -26.23 -23.28
N ALA A 386 -16.64 -25.17 -23.75
CA ALA A 386 -15.57 -25.25 -24.74
C ALA A 386 -14.32 -25.96 -24.18
N ALA A 387 -13.95 -25.69 -22.93
CA ALA A 387 -12.79 -26.32 -22.29
C ALA A 387 -12.94 -27.86 -22.19
N ALA A 388 -14.15 -28.34 -21.88
CA ALA A 388 -14.47 -29.76 -21.77
C ALA A 388 -14.66 -30.47 -23.12
N LYS A 389 -14.83 -29.73 -24.21
CA LYS A 389 -15.13 -30.29 -25.53
C LYS A 389 -13.88 -30.86 -26.17
N ASP A 390 -14.00 -32.11 -26.66
CA ASP A 390 -12.98 -32.69 -27.52
C ASP A 390 -13.22 -32.27 -28.98
N HIS A 391 -12.12 -32.03 -29.68
CA HIS A 391 -12.11 -31.62 -31.07
C HIS A 391 -11.32 -32.65 -31.87
N PRO A 392 -11.99 -33.66 -32.46
CA PRO A 392 -11.32 -34.60 -33.34
C PRO A 392 -10.85 -33.90 -34.62
N LEU A 393 -9.83 -34.46 -35.26
CA LEU A 393 -9.37 -33.93 -36.55
C LEU A 393 -10.41 -34.20 -37.66
N PRO A 394 -10.57 -33.27 -38.61
CA PRO A 394 -11.42 -33.47 -39.77
C PRO A 394 -10.94 -34.65 -40.61
N ARG A 395 -11.84 -35.55 -40.98
CA ARG A 395 -11.50 -36.76 -41.77
C ARG A 395 -10.96 -36.46 -43.17
N ASN A 396 -11.26 -35.28 -43.69
CA ASN A 396 -10.86 -34.77 -45.00
C ASN A 396 -9.49 -34.06 -44.98
N LEU A 397 -8.82 -33.99 -43.83
CA LEU A 397 -7.48 -33.45 -43.71
C LEU A 397 -6.46 -34.53 -44.09
N GLN A 398 -5.69 -34.30 -45.15
CA GLN A 398 -4.72 -35.24 -45.73
C GLN A 398 -3.30 -35.06 -45.13
N VAL A 399 -3.21 -34.90 -43.82
CA VAL A 399 -1.94 -34.82 -43.09
C VAL A 399 -2.12 -35.28 -41.65
N GLU A 400 -1.11 -35.96 -41.13
CA GLU A 400 -1.01 -36.27 -39.70
C GLU A 400 -0.35 -35.09 -38.98
N LEU A 401 -1.04 -34.55 -37.98
CA LEU A 401 -0.48 -33.51 -37.12
C LEU A 401 0.45 -34.14 -36.09
N ARG A 402 1.57 -33.46 -35.81
CA ARG A 402 2.40 -33.76 -34.64
C ARG A 402 1.65 -33.40 -33.35
N ASP A 403 2.01 -34.00 -32.23
CA ASP A 403 1.32 -33.81 -30.94
C ASP A 403 1.10 -32.32 -30.59
N TYR A 404 2.16 -31.51 -30.68
CA TYR A 404 2.06 -30.06 -30.41
C TYR A 404 1.16 -29.31 -31.40
N GLN A 405 1.08 -29.76 -32.66
CA GLN A 405 0.19 -29.17 -33.67
C GLN A 405 -1.27 -29.56 -33.43
N LEU A 406 -1.51 -30.79 -32.96
CA LEU A 406 -2.83 -31.25 -32.53
C LEU A 406 -3.32 -30.45 -31.32
N ASP A 407 -2.44 -30.20 -30.35
CA ASP A 407 -2.73 -29.36 -29.19
C ASP A 407 -3.04 -27.92 -29.61
N GLY A 408 -2.25 -27.34 -30.52
CA GLY A 408 -2.51 -26.01 -31.08
C GLY A 408 -3.86 -25.93 -31.83
N TYR A 409 -4.19 -26.93 -32.66
CA TYR A 409 -5.51 -27.05 -33.30
C TYR A 409 -6.66 -27.10 -32.28
N ARG A 410 -6.56 -27.98 -31.28
CA ARG A 410 -7.58 -28.12 -30.23
C ARG A 410 -7.74 -26.82 -29.43
N TRP A 411 -6.64 -26.17 -29.09
CA TRP A 411 -6.64 -24.88 -28.40
C TRP A 411 -7.38 -23.80 -29.22
N MET A 412 -7.06 -23.67 -30.52
CA MET A 412 -7.76 -22.73 -31.41
C MET A 412 -9.25 -23.06 -31.56
N MET A 413 -9.61 -24.34 -31.66
CA MET A 413 -11.01 -24.77 -31.77
C MET A 413 -11.82 -24.46 -30.51
N ARG A 414 -11.22 -24.66 -29.33
CA ARG A 414 -11.84 -24.26 -28.06
C ARG A 414 -12.07 -22.75 -28.06
N LEU A 415 -11.05 -21.94 -28.34
CA LEU A 415 -11.18 -20.47 -28.43
C LEU A 415 -12.29 -20.02 -29.40
N ALA A 416 -12.39 -20.70 -30.54
CA ALA A 416 -13.39 -20.41 -31.55
C ALA A 416 -14.83 -20.81 -31.16
N ASP A 417 -15.01 -21.65 -30.13
CA ASP A 417 -16.31 -22.07 -29.62
C ASP A 417 -16.87 -21.14 -28.52
N TRP A 418 -16.02 -20.41 -27.79
CA TRP A 418 -16.45 -19.38 -26.82
C TRP A 418 -16.14 -17.94 -27.26
N GLY A 419 -15.60 -17.74 -28.48
CA GLY A 419 -15.46 -16.43 -29.10
C GLY A 419 -14.21 -15.63 -28.69
N GLY A 420 -13.16 -16.31 -28.21
CA GLY A 420 -11.95 -15.65 -27.71
C GLY A 420 -10.97 -15.15 -28.79
N GLY A 421 -11.11 -15.61 -30.04
CA GLY A 421 -10.09 -15.43 -31.08
C GLY A 421 -8.77 -16.14 -30.75
N ALA A 422 -7.89 -16.36 -31.72
CA ALA A 422 -6.61 -17.03 -31.50
C ALA A 422 -5.42 -16.26 -32.10
N CYS A 423 -4.32 -16.16 -31.33
CA CYS A 423 -3.04 -15.66 -31.81
C CYS A 423 -2.01 -16.79 -31.72
N LEU A 424 -1.85 -17.55 -32.81
CA LEU A 424 -0.88 -18.63 -32.88
C LEU A 424 0.51 -18.08 -33.24
N ALA A 425 1.30 -17.77 -32.21
CA ALA A 425 2.61 -17.14 -32.33
C ALA A 425 3.79 -18.13 -32.22
N ASP A 426 3.61 -19.38 -32.67
CA ASP A 426 4.66 -20.40 -32.73
C ASP A 426 5.85 -19.94 -33.60
N ASP A 427 7.05 -20.47 -33.31
CA ASP A 427 8.24 -20.23 -34.11
C ASP A 427 8.06 -20.56 -35.60
N MET A 428 8.84 -19.90 -36.45
CA MET A 428 8.85 -20.17 -37.89
C MET A 428 9.24 -21.62 -38.17
N GLY A 429 8.49 -22.29 -39.05
CA GLY A 429 8.74 -23.69 -39.43
C GLY A 429 8.00 -24.74 -38.59
N LEU A 430 7.29 -24.37 -37.52
CA LEU A 430 6.51 -25.31 -36.71
C LEU A 430 5.18 -25.76 -37.34
N GLY A 431 4.85 -25.26 -38.54
CA GLY A 431 3.67 -25.70 -39.31
C GLY A 431 2.37 -25.02 -38.91
N LYS A 432 2.42 -23.71 -38.58
CA LYS A 432 1.23 -22.89 -38.27
C LYS A 432 0.16 -22.95 -39.36
N THR A 433 0.58 -22.92 -40.63
CA THR A 433 -0.32 -23.02 -41.78
C THR A 433 -1.13 -24.31 -41.74
N ILE A 434 -0.47 -25.46 -41.50
CA ILE A 434 -1.15 -26.76 -41.39
C ILE A 434 -2.16 -26.77 -40.23
N GLN A 435 -1.82 -26.19 -39.07
CA GLN A 435 -2.75 -26.06 -37.95
C GLN A 435 -3.96 -25.19 -38.32
N ALA A 436 -3.76 -24.08 -39.02
CA ALA A 436 -4.84 -23.22 -39.50
C ALA A 436 -5.73 -23.94 -40.52
N LEU A 437 -5.16 -24.75 -41.43
CA LEU A 437 -5.92 -25.58 -42.36
C LEU A 437 -6.83 -26.57 -41.64
N ALA A 438 -6.35 -27.18 -40.54
CA ALA A 438 -7.16 -28.06 -39.72
C ALA A 438 -8.38 -27.32 -39.11
N VAL A 439 -8.20 -26.09 -38.65
CA VAL A 439 -9.31 -25.23 -38.16
C VAL A 439 -10.30 -24.90 -39.28
N LEU A 440 -9.81 -24.49 -40.45
CA LEU A 440 -10.63 -24.19 -41.63
C LEU A 440 -11.48 -25.41 -42.03
N ALA A 441 -10.86 -26.59 -42.10
CA ALA A 441 -11.55 -27.84 -42.43
C ALA A 441 -12.58 -28.23 -41.36
N ALA A 442 -12.26 -28.07 -40.07
CA ALA A 442 -13.19 -28.37 -38.98
C ALA A 442 -14.41 -27.44 -38.93
N ARG A 443 -14.25 -26.20 -39.41
CA ARG A 443 -15.30 -25.17 -39.40
C ARG A 443 -15.98 -24.98 -40.77
N ALA A 444 -15.62 -25.77 -41.78
CA ALA A 444 -16.14 -25.65 -43.14
C ALA A 444 -17.67 -25.59 -43.24
N ALA A 445 -18.37 -26.44 -42.46
CA ALA A 445 -19.83 -26.49 -42.46
C ALA A 445 -20.50 -25.25 -41.84
N LYS A 446 -19.77 -24.41 -41.10
CA LYS A 446 -20.31 -23.19 -40.47
C LYS A 446 -20.45 -22.03 -41.46
N GLY A 447 -19.79 -22.07 -42.62
CA GLY A 447 -19.81 -20.99 -43.62
C GLY A 447 -18.48 -20.82 -44.35
N PRO A 448 -18.37 -19.82 -45.26
CA PRO A 448 -17.14 -19.55 -45.98
C PRO A 448 -16.05 -19.02 -45.03
N ALA A 449 -14.79 -19.25 -45.38
CA ALA A 449 -13.65 -18.72 -44.65
C ALA A 449 -12.86 -17.70 -45.49
N LEU A 450 -12.18 -16.78 -44.81
CA LEU A 450 -11.31 -15.77 -45.42
C LEU A 450 -9.89 -15.93 -44.89
N VAL A 451 -8.92 -16.07 -45.79
CA VAL A 451 -7.50 -16.03 -45.45
C VAL A 451 -6.90 -14.77 -46.07
N VAL A 452 -6.33 -13.93 -45.22
CA VAL A 452 -5.66 -12.69 -45.61
C VAL A 452 -4.17 -12.88 -45.38
N ALA A 453 -3.38 -12.79 -46.45
CA ALA A 453 -1.94 -13.03 -46.39
C ALA A 453 -1.15 -12.01 -47.21
N PRO A 454 0.18 -11.88 -47.01
CA PRO A 454 1.03 -11.16 -47.95
C PRO A 454 0.91 -11.73 -49.38
N THR A 455 0.94 -10.87 -50.40
CA THR A 455 0.78 -11.29 -51.80
C THR A 455 1.73 -12.41 -52.20
N SER A 456 2.95 -12.41 -51.66
CA SER A 456 3.99 -13.41 -51.94
C SER A 456 3.66 -14.82 -51.45
N VAL A 457 2.77 -14.98 -50.46
CA VAL A 457 2.45 -16.29 -49.87
C VAL A 457 1.04 -16.78 -50.19
N VAL A 458 0.23 -16.00 -50.90
CA VAL A 458 -1.13 -16.41 -51.34
C VAL A 458 -1.06 -17.69 -52.19
N SER A 459 -0.10 -17.79 -53.10
CA SER A 459 0.10 -18.99 -53.92
C SER A 459 0.50 -20.21 -53.07
N ASN A 460 1.29 -20.01 -52.01
CA ASN A 460 1.67 -21.06 -51.09
C ASN A 460 0.44 -21.58 -50.32
N TRP A 461 -0.39 -20.69 -49.78
CA TRP A 461 -1.66 -21.06 -49.14
C TRP A 461 -2.56 -21.89 -50.06
N ARG A 462 -2.71 -21.48 -51.32
CA ARG A 462 -3.48 -22.23 -52.32
C ARG A 462 -2.95 -23.64 -52.51
N ASN A 463 -1.63 -23.78 -52.66
CA ASN A 463 -0.97 -25.07 -52.85
C ASN A 463 -1.13 -25.97 -51.62
N GLU A 464 -0.98 -25.43 -50.41
CA GLU A 464 -1.16 -26.16 -49.17
C GLU A 464 -2.61 -26.61 -48.95
N LEU A 465 -3.59 -25.74 -49.22
CA LEU A 465 -5.02 -26.10 -49.14
C LEU A 465 -5.36 -27.23 -50.11
N ASN A 466 -4.93 -27.12 -51.36
CA ASN A 466 -5.16 -28.17 -52.36
C ASN A 466 -4.46 -29.49 -52.01
N ARG A 467 -3.34 -29.44 -51.30
CA ARG A 467 -2.58 -30.63 -50.91
C ARG A 467 -3.14 -31.29 -49.65
N PHE A 468 -3.42 -30.51 -48.60
CA PHE A 468 -3.71 -31.02 -47.27
C PHE A 468 -5.19 -30.95 -46.90
N ALA A 469 -5.99 -30.13 -47.58
CA ALA A 469 -7.43 -30.02 -47.35
C ALA A 469 -8.23 -29.93 -48.68
N PRO A 470 -8.06 -30.89 -49.61
CA PRO A 470 -8.64 -30.81 -50.97
C PRO A 470 -10.17 -30.84 -51.03
N ALA A 471 -10.84 -31.14 -49.91
CA ALA A 471 -12.29 -31.04 -49.81
C ALA A 471 -12.80 -29.60 -49.64
N LEU A 472 -11.91 -28.63 -49.37
CA LEU A 472 -12.23 -27.22 -49.32
C LEU A 472 -12.15 -26.62 -50.73
N GLU A 473 -13.11 -25.78 -51.07
CA GLU A 473 -13.11 -25.07 -52.35
C GLU A 473 -12.25 -23.80 -52.23
N VAL A 474 -11.10 -23.77 -52.91
CA VAL A 474 -10.17 -22.64 -52.81
C VAL A 474 -10.43 -21.62 -53.91
N ILE A 475 -10.80 -20.40 -53.51
CA ILE A 475 -11.03 -19.27 -54.41
C ILE A 475 -9.96 -18.21 -54.14
N THR A 476 -9.34 -17.63 -55.17
CA THR A 476 -8.42 -16.51 -54.99
C THR A 476 -9.01 -15.23 -55.54
N TYR A 477 -9.11 -14.23 -54.67
CA TYR A 477 -9.57 -12.91 -55.04
C TYR A 477 -8.51 -12.17 -55.86
N GLY A 478 -8.84 -11.84 -57.12
CA GLY A 478 -7.97 -11.10 -58.02
C GLY A 478 -7.45 -11.86 -59.25
N ASP A 479 -7.63 -13.19 -59.30
CA ASP A 479 -7.23 -14.03 -60.45
C ASP A 479 -8.29 -14.03 -61.59
N GLY A 480 -9.39 -13.29 -61.43
CA GLY A 480 -10.49 -13.22 -62.40
C GLY A 480 -11.51 -12.16 -62.03
N ASP A 481 -12.79 -12.40 -62.35
CA ASP A 481 -13.89 -11.52 -61.95
C ASP A 481 -14.05 -11.53 -60.42
N ARG A 482 -13.90 -10.36 -59.83
CA ARG A 482 -13.95 -10.14 -58.39
C ARG A 482 -15.37 -10.31 -57.83
N SER A 483 -16.41 -9.93 -58.57
CA SER A 483 -17.79 -10.13 -58.12
C SER A 483 -18.10 -11.62 -58.08
N ALA A 484 -17.80 -12.32 -59.17
CA ALA A 484 -18.04 -13.76 -59.27
C ALA A 484 -17.31 -14.56 -58.17
N ALA A 485 -16.12 -14.12 -57.76
CA ALA A 485 -15.37 -14.76 -56.66
C ALA A 485 -16.07 -14.64 -55.30
N LEU A 486 -16.80 -13.54 -55.06
CA LEU A 486 -17.59 -13.35 -53.84
C LEU A 486 -18.95 -14.05 -53.94
N ASP A 487 -19.58 -14.01 -55.11
CA ASP A 487 -20.88 -14.66 -55.37
C ASP A 487 -20.80 -16.20 -55.27
N ALA A 488 -19.63 -16.78 -55.52
CA ALA A 488 -19.37 -18.21 -55.42
C ALA A 488 -19.18 -18.72 -53.98
N LEU A 489 -19.13 -17.85 -52.96
CA LEU A 489 -18.84 -18.26 -51.59
C LEU A 489 -19.98 -19.07 -50.97
N ALA A 490 -19.67 -20.27 -50.51
CA ALA A 490 -20.58 -21.17 -49.81
C ALA A 490 -19.90 -21.79 -48.57
N PRO A 491 -20.64 -22.50 -47.69
CA PRO A 491 -20.02 -23.33 -46.67
C PRO A 491 -19.00 -24.30 -47.29
N GLY A 492 -17.76 -24.26 -46.80
CA GLY A 492 -16.64 -25.04 -47.33
C GLY A 492 -15.73 -24.30 -48.32
N SER A 493 -16.12 -23.10 -48.77
CA SER A 493 -15.25 -22.25 -49.59
C SER A 493 -14.23 -21.50 -48.72
N VAL A 494 -13.00 -21.37 -49.22
CA VAL A 494 -11.91 -20.60 -48.62
C VAL A 494 -11.46 -19.54 -49.61
N LEU A 495 -11.74 -18.28 -49.29
CA LEU A 495 -11.31 -17.13 -50.07
C LEU A 495 -9.91 -16.69 -49.65
N LEU A 496 -8.97 -16.68 -50.58
CA LEU A 496 -7.62 -16.15 -50.39
C LEU A 496 -7.54 -14.73 -50.95
N VAL A 497 -7.05 -13.78 -50.15
CA VAL A 497 -6.87 -12.40 -50.58
C VAL A 497 -5.60 -11.79 -49.99
N SER A 498 -4.98 -10.86 -50.73
CA SER A 498 -3.86 -10.10 -50.18
C SER A 498 -4.37 -8.95 -49.31
N TYR A 499 -3.58 -8.56 -48.30
CA TYR A 499 -3.90 -7.38 -47.47
C TYR A 499 -4.20 -6.11 -48.29
N GLY A 500 -3.46 -5.88 -49.37
CA GLY A 500 -3.66 -4.71 -50.24
C GLY A 500 -5.01 -4.74 -50.94
N LEU A 501 -5.38 -5.89 -51.51
CA LEU A 501 -6.67 -6.05 -52.20
C LEU A 501 -7.84 -5.95 -51.22
N LEU A 502 -7.74 -6.57 -50.04
CA LEU A 502 -8.75 -6.46 -49.00
C LEU A 502 -8.99 -5.00 -48.60
N THR A 503 -7.92 -4.24 -48.39
CA THR A 503 -8.01 -2.84 -47.92
C THR A 503 -8.74 -1.96 -48.94
N VAL A 504 -8.44 -2.11 -50.23
CA VAL A 504 -9.05 -1.30 -51.30
C VAL A 504 -10.51 -1.68 -51.55
N ASN A 505 -10.89 -2.93 -51.30
CA ASN A 505 -12.21 -3.46 -51.67
C ASN A 505 -13.08 -3.78 -50.45
N ILE A 506 -12.75 -3.25 -49.26
CA ILE A 506 -13.34 -3.66 -47.98
C ILE A 506 -14.88 -3.60 -47.95
N GLU A 507 -15.50 -2.67 -48.67
CA GLU A 507 -16.95 -2.54 -48.73
C GLU A 507 -17.63 -3.85 -49.14
N ALA A 508 -17.09 -4.55 -50.16
CA ALA A 508 -17.65 -5.81 -50.64
C ALA A 508 -17.46 -6.97 -49.64
N PHE A 509 -16.44 -6.91 -48.78
CA PHE A 509 -16.17 -7.95 -47.79
C PHE A 509 -16.93 -7.73 -46.48
N ALA A 510 -17.25 -6.48 -46.13
CA ALA A 510 -17.90 -6.12 -44.87
C ALA A 510 -19.36 -6.61 -44.77
N GLU A 511 -19.99 -6.90 -45.91
CA GLU A 511 -21.35 -7.44 -46.00
C GLU A 511 -21.40 -8.96 -45.83
N ILE A 512 -20.26 -9.64 -45.96
CA ILE A 512 -20.16 -11.09 -45.91
C ILE A 512 -19.81 -11.55 -44.50
N ARG A 513 -20.58 -12.49 -43.97
CA ARG A 513 -20.28 -13.14 -42.69
C ARG A 513 -19.46 -14.39 -42.93
N PHE A 514 -18.21 -14.37 -42.47
CA PHE A 514 -17.31 -15.51 -42.55
C PHE A 514 -17.40 -16.39 -41.30
N ALA A 515 -17.29 -17.69 -41.47
CA ALA A 515 -17.19 -18.63 -40.34
C ALA A 515 -15.82 -18.54 -39.64
N THR A 516 -14.77 -18.25 -40.42
CA THR A 516 -13.39 -18.16 -39.94
C THR A 516 -12.62 -17.13 -40.76
N LEU A 517 -11.94 -16.22 -40.08
CA LEU A 517 -10.94 -15.32 -40.65
C LEU A 517 -9.56 -15.80 -40.18
N VAL A 518 -8.59 -15.89 -41.10
CA VAL A 518 -7.19 -16.16 -40.78
C VAL A 518 -6.35 -14.99 -41.29
N LEU A 519 -5.54 -14.41 -40.40
CA LEU A 519 -4.59 -13.36 -40.74
C LEU A 519 -3.18 -13.93 -40.69
N ASP A 520 -2.61 -14.22 -41.86
CA ASP A 520 -1.22 -14.65 -41.94
C ASP A 520 -0.29 -13.42 -41.82
N GLU A 521 0.84 -13.57 -41.14
CA GLU A 521 1.79 -12.48 -40.88
C GLU A 521 1.10 -11.23 -40.28
N ALA A 522 0.35 -11.44 -39.19
CA ALA A 522 -0.51 -10.44 -38.53
C ALA A 522 0.24 -9.18 -38.03
N GLN A 523 1.58 -9.16 -38.00
CA GLN A 523 2.35 -7.93 -37.81
C GLN A 523 2.01 -6.85 -38.85
N ALA A 524 1.44 -7.23 -40.00
CA ALA A 524 0.89 -6.32 -41.00
C ALA A 524 -0.21 -5.39 -40.42
N VAL A 525 -0.94 -5.83 -39.38
CA VAL A 525 -2.04 -5.09 -38.73
C VAL A 525 -1.70 -4.57 -37.32
N LYS A 526 -0.41 -4.50 -36.97
CA LYS A 526 0.02 -4.06 -35.62
C LYS A 526 -0.42 -2.64 -35.23
N ASN A 527 -0.54 -1.73 -36.20
CA ASN A 527 -0.94 -0.34 -35.94
C ASN A 527 -2.46 -0.22 -36.04
N ALA A 528 -3.13 0.05 -34.93
CA ALA A 528 -4.59 0.18 -34.84
C ALA A 528 -5.19 1.27 -35.76
N GLN A 529 -4.42 2.32 -36.09
CA GLN A 529 -4.88 3.43 -36.92
C GLN A 529 -4.60 3.24 -38.43
N ALA A 530 -3.85 2.21 -38.81
CA ALA A 530 -3.55 1.97 -40.21
C ALA A 530 -4.80 1.54 -40.99
N GLN A 531 -4.98 2.04 -42.23
CA GLN A 531 -6.12 1.73 -43.09
C GLN A 531 -6.35 0.22 -43.26
N ARG A 532 -5.27 -0.55 -43.38
CA ARG A 532 -5.31 -2.01 -43.45
C ARG A 532 -5.91 -2.65 -42.18
N THR A 533 -5.53 -2.17 -41.01
CA THR A 533 -6.06 -2.66 -39.73
C THR A 533 -7.53 -2.29 -39.56
N LEU A 534 -7.89 -1.05 -39.95
CA LEU A 534 -9.28 -0.60 -39.96
C LEU A 534 -10.13 -1.44 -40.91
N ALA A 535 -9.62 -1.79 -42.09
CA ALA A 535 -10.30 -2.66 -43.03
C ALA A 535 -10.52 -4.06 -42.45
N VAL A 536 -9.49 -4.70 -41.89
CA VAL A 536 -9.61 -6.02 -41.26
C VAL A 536 -10.62 -6.02 -40.11
N ARG A 537 -10.68 -4.95 -39.30
CA ARG A 537 -11.66 -4.81 -38.21
C ARG A 537 -13.12 -4.76 -38.67
N ARG A 538 -13.38 -4.36 -39.92
CA ARG A 538 -14.73 -4.31 -40.51
C ARG A 538 -15.23 -5.67 -40.98
N ILE A 539 -14.37 -6.69 -41.03
CA ILE A 539 -14.76 -8.04 -41.44
C ILE A 539 -15.60 -8.71 -40.36
N GLN A 540 -16.77 -9.20 -40.76
CA GLN A 540 -17.64 -9.99 -39.90
C GLN A 540 -17.18 -11.45 -39.93
N ALA A 541 -16.67 -11.95 -38.80
CA ALA A 541 -16.21 -13.33 -38.69
C ALA A 541 -16.57 -13.92 -37.33
N ASP A 542 -17.05 -15.17 -37.32
CA ASP A 542 -17.39 -15.88 -36.07
C ASP A 542 -16.16 -16.35 -35.29
N ALA A 543 -15.03 -16.58 -35.98
CA ALA A 543 -13.73 -16.89 -35.39
C ALA A 543 -12.62 -16.15 -36.14
N ARG A 544 -11.58 -15.73 -35.42
CA ARG A 544 -10.44 -14.94 -35.94
C ARG A 544 -9.12 -15.46 -35.41
#